data_AF-A0A9D8WCQ0-F1
#
_entry.id   AF-A0A9D8WCQ0-F1
#
_cell.length_a   1.000
_cell.length_b   1.000
_cell.length_c   1.000
_cell.angle_alpha   90.00
_cell.angle_beta   90.00
_cell.angle_gamma   90.00
#
_symmetry.space_group_name_H-M   'P 1'
#
loop_
_entity.id
_entity.type
_entity.pdbx_description
1 polymer ?
#
loop_
_entity_poly.entity_id
_entity_poly.type
_entity_poly.pdbx_seq_one_letter_code
_entity_poly.pdbx_strand_id
1 'polypeptide(L)'
;MTDLATTDRLPSPARRAGGVFYLAGAAVLFSLALACATPFAALATAATFALPRRDTVFAVCLAFVANQLIGFGFLDYPRDAETIAWGAGIGLAALASLGAAMAAARPAARFGRLAAWGSSFAAAFAVWQLALFAAGQVIGTGSAGFSAEIVAWVLQLNAVALAGFAGLWALARHAGLVGAAAPKAV
;
A
#
# COMPACT_ATOMS: atom_id res chain seq x y z
N MET A 1 -14.08 -46.63 -5.59
CA MET A 1 -14.92 -45.52 -5.07
C MET A 1 -13.97 -44.47 -4.53
N THR A 2 -13.16 -43.82 -5.36
CA THR A 2 -13.47 -42.81 -6.39
C THR A 2 -13.92 -41.48 -5.77
N ASP A 3 -13.04 -40.49 -5.92
CA ASP A 3 -13.18 -39.04 -5.72
C ASP A 3 -13.73 -38.52 -4.38
N LEU A 4 -12.81 -38.40 -3.40
CA LEU A 4 -12.83 -37.22 -2.55
C LEU A 4 -12.38 -36.04 -3.41
N ALA A 5 -13.36 -35.40 -4.03
CA ALA A 5 -13.22 -34.17 -4.76
C ALA A 5 -12.32 -33.21 -3.97
N THR A 6 -11.08 -33.11 -4.43
CA THR A 6 -10.21 -31.97 -4.21
C THR A 6 -10.97 -30.79 -4.79
N THR A 7 -11.82 -30.16 -3.97
CA THR A 7 -12.37 -28.85 -4.29
C THR A 7 -11.20 -27.89 -4.25
N ASP A 8 -10.47 -27.86 -5.36
CA ASP A 8 -9.51 -26.84 -5.70
C ASP A 8 -10.29 -25.52 -5.72
N ARG A 9 -10.35 -24.86 -4.56
CA ARG A 9 -10.95 -23.54 -4.41
C ARG A 9 -10.01 -22.55 -5.07
N LEU A 10 -10.00 -22.54 -6.40
CA LEU A 10 -9.56 -21.39 -7.17
C LEU A 10 -10.31 -20.17 -6.61
N PRO A 11 -9.61 -19.11 -6.16
CA PRO A 11 -10.30 -17.93 -5.64
C PRO A 11 -11.15 -17.34 -6.77
N SER A 12 -12.48 -17.37 -6.62
CA SER A 12 -13.41 -16.77 -7.57
C SER A 12 -13.00 -15.31 -7.85
N PRO A 13 -13.09 -14.82 -9.11
CA PRO A 13 -12.73 -13.45 -9.47
C PRO A 13 -13.30 -12.38 -8.52
N ALA A 14 -14.52 -12.58 -8.03
CA ALA A 14 -15.19 -11.73 -7.05
C ALA A 14 -14.43 -11.57 -5.71
N ARG A 15 -13.80 -12.64 -5.20
CA ARG A 15 -13.02 -12.60 -3.94
C ARG A 15 -11.68 -11.92 -4.11
N ARG A 16 -11.10 -11.97 -5.31
CA ARG A 16 -9.87 -11.23 -5.65
C ARG A 16 -10.17 -9.74 -5.79
N ALA A 17 -11.22 -9.39 -6.52
CA ALA A 17 -11.72 -8.02 -6.64
C ALA A 17 -12.05 -7.44 -5.25
N GLY A 18 -12.74 -8.20 -4.39
CA GLY A 18 -13.07 -7.79 -3.03
C GLY A 18 -11.84 -7.38 -2.21
N GLY A 19 -10.74 -8.15 -2.27
CA GLY A 19 -9.51 -7.81 -1.54
C GLY A 19 -8.82 -6.54 -2.05
N VAL A 20 -8.83 -6.32 -3.36
CA VAL A 20 -8.31 -5.09 -4.00
C VAL A 20 -9.10 -3.87 -3.54
N PHE A 21 -10.43 -3.90 -3.72
CA PHE A 21 -11.30 -2.77 -3.37
C PHE A 21 -11.26 -2.49 -1.88
N TYR A 22 -11.13 -3.54 -1.06
CA TYR A 22 -11.00 -3.41 0.37
C TYR A 22 -9.72 -2.67 0.78
N LEU A 23 -8.55 -3.09 0.28
CA LEU A 23 -7.28 -2.44 0.65
C LEU A 23 -7.21 -1.01 0.11
N ALA A 24 -7.68 -0.76 -1.11
CA ALA A 24 -7.74 0.59 -1.66
C ALA A 24 -8.72 1.48 -0.88
N GLY A 25 -9.91 0.97 -0.57
CA GLY A 25 -10.90 1.71 0.22
C GLY A 25 -10.44 1.98 1.65
N ALA A 26 -9.82 1.00 2.31
CA ALA A 26 -9.25 1.18 3.64
C ALA A 26 -8.13 2.23 3.63
N ALA A 27 -7.27 2.22 2.61
CA ALA A 27 -6.23 3.23 2.46
C ALA A 27 -6.81 4.63 2.32
N VAL A 28 -7.85 4.79 1.48
CA VAL A 28 -8.57 6.07 1.31
C VAL A 28 -9.25 6.54 2.60
N LEU A 29 -9.92 5.64 3.34
CA LEU A 29 -10.57 5.99 4.60
C LEU A 29 -9.56 6.43 5.66
N PHE A 30 -8.39 5.77 5.71
CA PHE A 30 -7.28 6.21 6.56
C PHE A 30 -6.79 7.61 6.16
N SER A 31 -6.70 7.92 4.86
CA SER A 31 -6.35 9.26 4.37
C SER A 31 -7.36 10.31 4.82
N LEU A 32 -8.66 10.02 4.76
CA LEU A 32 -9.71 10.96 5.17
C LEU A 32 -9.71 11.21 6.69
N ALA A 33 -9.35 10.20 7.50
CA ALA A 33 -9.28 10.33 8.96
C ALA A 33 -8.00 11.04 9.47
N LEU A 34 -6.91 11.05 8.69
CA LEU A 34 -5.57 11.47 9.13
C LEU A 34 -4.92 12.52 8.19
N ALA A 35 -5.70 13.45 7.65
CA ALA A 35 -5.23 14.60 6.86
C ALA A 35 -4.64 14.28 5.47
N CYS A 36 -5.38 13.51 4.66
CA CYS A 36 -5.15 13.22 3.24
C CYS A 36 -3.88 12.43 2.88
N ALA A 37 -3.08 12.02 3.87
CA ALA A 37 -1.88 11.24 3.67
C ALA A 37 -2.19 9.74 3.50
N THR A 38 -2.43 9.31 2.26
CA THR A 38 -2.58 7.87 1.98
C THR A 38 -1.32 7.10 2.40
N PRO A 39 -1.43 6.08 3.27
CA PRO A 39 -0.27 5.37 3.82
C PRO A 39 0.25 4.35 2.80
N PHE A 40 0.84 4.84 1.69
CA PHE A 40 1.26 4.00 0.57
C PHE A 40 2.31 2.96 0.92
N ALA A 41 3.23 3.26 1.84
CA ALA A 41 4.22 2.28 2.29
C ALA A 41 3.57 1.11 3.05
N ALA A 42 2.58 1.42 3.90
CA ALA A 42 1.77 0.41 4.58
C ALA A 42 0.93 -0.41 3.59
N LEU A 43 0.26 0.25 2.64
CA LEU A 43 -0.55 -0.40 1.62
C LEU A 43 0.30 -1.33 0.74
N ALA A 44 1.44 -0.85 0.25
CA ALA A 44 2.40 -1.62 -0.53
C ALA A 44 2.84 -2.88 0.21
N THR A 45 3.16 -2.76 1.49
CA THR A 45 3.55 -3.88 2.35
C THR A 45 2.39 -4.87 2.51
N ALA A 46 1.22 -4.40 2.94
CA ALA A 46 0.04 -5.25 3.15
C ALA A 46 -0.36 -5.98 1.85
N ALA A 47 -0.47 -5.27 0.74
CA ALA A 47 -0.80 -5.82 -0.56
C ALA A 47 0.25 -6.81 -1.08
N THR A 48 1.53 -6.63 -0.73
CA THR A 48 2.60 -7.60 -1.04
C THR A 48 2.40 -8.94 -0.35
N PHE A 49 1.78 -8.99 0.83
CA PHE A 49 1.51 -10.26 1.53
C PHE A 49 0.08 -10.77 1.33
N ALA A 50 -0.86 -9.89 0.98
CA ALA A 50 -2.28 -10.21 0.83
C ALA A 50 -2.67 -10.65 -0.59
N LEU A 51 -2.05 -10.08 -1.62
CA LEU A 51 -2.52 -10.17 -3.01
C LEU A 51 -1.50 -10.81 -3.97
N PRO A 52 -1.94 -11.41 -5.10
CA PRO A 52 -1.07 -11.72 -6.24
C PRO A 52 -0.38 -10.47 -6.79
N ARG A 53 0.81 -10.62 -7.40
CA ARG A 53 1.61 -9.47 -7.88
C ARG A 53 0.84 -8.46 -8.75
N ARG A 54 0.01 -8.95 -9.69
CA ARG A 54 -0.80 -8.09 -10.56
C ARG A 54 -1.82 -7.29 -9.75
N ASP A 55 -2.51 -7.95 -8.84
CA ASP A 55 -3.54 -7.36 -7.98
C ASP A 55 -2.91 -6.40 -6.96
N THR A 56 -1.68 -6.66 -6.50
CA THR A 56 -0.90 -5.75 -5.65
C THR A 56 -0.64 -4.41 -6.35
N VAL A 57 -0.17 -4.44 -7.60
CA VAL A 57 0.05 -3.21 -8.39
C VAL A 57 -1.28 -2.48 -8.60
N PHE A 58 -2.32 -3.21 -8.98
CA PHE A 58 -3.63 -2.62 -9.21
C PHE A 58 -4.22 -1.98 -7.93
N ALA A 59 -4.06 -2.59 -6.76
CA ALA A 59 -4.51 -2.00 -5.49
C ALA A 59 -3.80 -0.68 -5.17
N VAL A 60 -2.48 -0.60 -5.38
CA VAL A 60 -1.71 0.64 -5.17
C VAL A 60 -2.10 1.72 -6.18
N CYS A 61 -2.24 1.37 -7.46
CA CYS A 61 -2.69 2.31 -8.50
C CYS A 61 -4.12 2.82 -8.22
N LEU A 62 -5.01 1.93 -7.79
CA LEU A 62 -6.39 2.30 -7.45
C LEU A 62 -6.44 3.26 -6.26
N ALA A 63 -5.67 2.97 -5.21
CA ALA A 63 -5.55 3.87 -4.06
C ALA A 63 -4.96 5.24 -4.47
N PHE A 64 -3.96 5.25 -5.36
CA PHE A 64 -3.40 6.48 -5.92
C PHE A 64 -4.45 7.29 -6.70
N VAL A 65 -5.13 6.68 -7.66
CA VAL A 65 -6.16 7.37 -8.44
C VAL A 65 -7.27 7.90 -7.53
N ALA A 66 -7.73 7.10 -6.56
CA ALA A 66 -8.74 7.53 -5.60
C ALA A 66 -8.24 8.72 -4.76
N ASN A 67 -6.98 8.70 -4.31
CA ASN A 67 -6.36 9.82 -3.60
C ASN A 67 -6.35 11.10 -4.47
N GLN A 68 -5.99 10.99 -5.75
CA GLN A 68 -6.00 12.14 -6.66
C GLN A 68 -7.41 12.67 -6.93
N LEU A 69 -8.39 11.78 -7.11
CA LEU A 69 -9.80 12.17 -7.32
C LEU A 69 -10.37 12.90 -6.11
N ILE A 70 -10.04 12.45 -4.90
CA ILE A 70 -10.44 13.12 -3.66
C ILE A 70 -9.77 14.49 -3.55
N GLY A 71 -8.46 14.57 -3.79
CA GLY A 71 -7.72 15.83 -3.75
C GLY A 71 -8.27 16.88 -4.73
N PHE A 72 -8.32 16.56 -6.02
CA PHE A 72 -8.74 17.50 -7.07
C PHE A 72 -10.25 17.69 -7.21
N GLY A 73 -11.04 16.73 -6.73
CA GLY A 73 -12.50 16.72 -6.90
C GLY A 73 -13.28 17.11 -5.64
N PHE A 74 -12.79 16.79 -4.44
CA PHE A 74 -13.51 17.03 -3.19
C PHE A 74 -12.81 18.03 -2.26
N LEU A 75 -11.47 18.05 -2.26
CA LEU A 75 -10.68 18.96 -1.43
C LEU A 75 -10.22 20.22 -2.18
N ASP A 76 -10.72 20.42 -3.41
CA ASP A 76 -10.42 21.58 -4.26
C ASP A 76 -8.92 21.90 -4.37
N TYR A 77 -8.09 20.87 -4.54
CA TYR A 77 -6.65 21.07 -4.78
C TYR A 77 -6.43 22.00 -5.97
N PRO A 78 -5.50 22.98 -5.84
CA PRO A 78 -5.15 23.87 -6.94
C PRO A 78 -4.77 23.10 -8.20
N ARG A 79 -5.19 23.58 -9.37
CA ARG A 79 -4.88 22.97 -10.67
C ARG A 79 -3.69 23.63 -11.35
N ASP A 80 -2.70 24.02 -10.56
CA ASP A 80 -1.43 24.56 -11.05
C ASP A 80 -0.39 23.46 -11.32
N ALA A 81 0.68 23.83 -12.00
CA ALA A 81 1.74 22.92 -12.40
C ALA A 81 2.44 22.26 -11.21
N GLU A 82 2.59 22.98 -10.09
CA GLU A 82 3.24 22.47 -8.88
C GLU A 82 2.42 21.34 -8.25
N THR A 83 1.11 21.56 -8.08
CA THR A 83 0.19 20.59 -7.47
C THR A 83 0.06 19.34 -8.34
N ILE A 84 0.02 19.51 -9.66
CA ILE A 84 0.01 18.39 -10.62
C ILE A 84 1.33 17.61 -10.55
N ALA A 85 2.47 18.29 -10.48
CA ALA A 85 3.78 17.66 -10.36
C ALA A 85 3.92 16.84 -9.06
N TRP A 86 3.37 17.35 -7.95
CA TRP A 86 3.28 16.59 -6.70
C TRP A 86 2.42 15.33 -6.84
N GLY A 87 1.28 15.41 -7.53
CA GLY A 87 0.47 14.24 -7.85
C GLY A 87 1.26 13.16 -8.62
N ALA A 88 2.04 13.56 -9.62
CA ALA A 88 2.92 12.63 -10.35
C ALA A 88 4.02 12.04 -9.44
N GLY A 89 4.66 12.89 -8.61
CA GLY A 89 5.68 12.46 -7.64
C GLY A 89 5.16 11.43 -6.64
N ILE A 90 3.95 11.64 -6.11
CA ILE A 90 3.25 10.69 -5.22
C ILE A 90 3.02 9.35 -5.91
N GLY A 91 2.54 9.36 -7.16
CA GLY A 91 2.30 8.13 -7.92
C GLY A 91 3.58 7.33 -8.15
N LEU A 92 4.66 8.00 -8.56
CA LEU A 92 5.97 7.37 -8.75
C LEU A 92 6.55 6.84 -7.44
N ALA A 93 6.45 7.61 -6.35
CA ALA A 93 6.89 7.19 -5.02
C ALA A 93 6.11 5.96 -4.53
N ALA A 94 4.80 5.88 -4.79
CA ALA A 94 3.96 4.75 -4.40
C ALA A 94 4.39 3.46 -5.12
N LEU A 95 4.66 3.55 -6.43
CA LEU A 95 5.13 2.42 -7.22
C LEU A 95 6.55 1.99 -6.83
N ALA A 96 7.45 2.93 -6.57
CA ALA A 96 8.80 2.65 -6.09
C ALA A 96 8.78 1.96 -4.72
N SER A 97 7.97 2.47 -3.80
CA SER A 97 7.72 1.88 -2.48
C SER A 97 7.19 0.45 -2.58
N LEU A 98 6.26 0.21 -3.53
CA LEU A 98 5.78 -1.14 -3.82
C LEU A 98 6.88 -2.07 -4.34
N GLY A 99 7.72 -1.59 -5.26
CA GLY A 99 8.88 -2.33 -5.74
C GLY A 99 9.81 -2.74 -4.59
N ALA A 100 10.08 -1.82 -3.67
CA ALA A 100 10.92 -2.04 -2.50
C ALA A 100 10.33 -3.08 -1.53
N ALA A 101 9.02 -3.00 -1.22
CA ALA A 101 8.32 -4.00 -0.42
C ALA A 101 8.47 -5.41 -1.02
N MET A 102 8.20 -5.55 -2.32
CA MET A 102 8.29 -6.83 -3.01
C MET A 102 9.72 -7.38 -3.06
N ALA A 103 10.72 -6.52 -3.24
CA ALA A 103 12.12 -6.90 -3.27
C ALA A 103 12.63 -7.35 -1.90
N ALA A 104 12.21 -6.69 -0.81
CA ALA A 104 12.62 -7.00 0.55
C ALA A 104 11.91 -8.23 1.15
N ALA A 105 10.71 -8.57 0.67
CA ALA A 105 9.91 -9.67 1.20
C ALA A 105 10.59 -11.05 1.06
N ARG A 106 11.18 -11.34 -0.11
CA ARG A 106 11.78 -12.65 -0.41
C ARG A 106 13.00 -13.00 0.44
N PRO A 107 14.08 -12.20 0.41
CA PRO A 107 15.29 -12.53 1.14
C PRO A 107 15.08 -12.51 2.66
N ALA A 108 14.04 -11.85 3.17
CA ALA A 108 13.75 -11.77 4.59
C ALA A 108 12.89 -12.92 5.12
N ALA A 109 12.13 -13.63 4.28
CA ALA A 109 11.27 -14.71 4.76
C ALA A 109 12.01 -15.95 5.26
N ARG A 110 13.28 -16.13 4.85
CA ARG A 110 14.17 -17.15 5.47
C ARG A 110 14.38 -16.93 6.97
N PHE A 111 14.14 -15.72 7.47
CA PHE A 111 14.21 -15.35 8.89
C PHE A 111 12.82 -15.29 9.55
N GLY A 112 11.78 -15.79 8.88
CA GLY A 112 10.42 -15.86 9.40
C GLY A 112 9.49 -14.73 8.93
N ARG A 113 8.20 -14.89 9.25
CA ARG A 113 7.13 -14.01 8.76
C ARG A 113 7.24 -12.58 9.30
N LEU A 114 7.58 -12.40 10.57
CA LEU A 114 7.72 -11.08 11.17
C LEU A 114 8.89 -10.31 10.53
N ALA A 115 10.02 -10.98 10.30
CA ALA A 115 11.17 -10.40 9.62
C ALA A 115 10.82 -9.96 8.19
N ALA A 116 10.07 -10.78 7.44
CA ALA A 116 9.62 -10.43 6.09
C ALA A 116 8.68 -9.21 6.06
N TRP A 117 7.72 -9.13 6.99
CA TRP A 117 6.84 -7.97 7.10
C TRP A 117 7.62 -6.71 7.52
N GLY A 118 8.46 -6.82 8.54
CA GLY A 118 9.28 -5.71 9.03
C GLY A 118 10.24 -5.17 7.98
N SER A 119 10.96 -6.04 7.26
CA SER A 119 11.87 -5.62 6.19
C SER A 119 11.15 -4.98 5.02
N SER A 120 10.00 -5.53 4.62
CA SER A 120 9.19 -5.00 3.52
C SER A 120 8.67 -3.61 3.87
N PHE A 121 8.16 -3.43 5.09
CA PHE A 121 7.71 -2.14 5.58
C PHE A 121 8.84 -1.12 5.65
N ALA A 122 9.97 -1.48 6.26
CA ALA A 122 11.13 -0.60 6.38
C ALA A 122 11.66 -0.15 5.01
N ALA A 123 11.80 -1.08 4.07
CA ALA A 123 12.25 -0.78 2.71
C ALA A 123 11.23 0.10 1.96
N ALA A 124 9.95 -0.24 2.04
CA ALA A 124 8.87 0.53 1.41
C ALA A 124 8.82 1.96 1.93
N PHE A 125 8.94 2.14 3.25
CA PHE A 125 8.92 3.44 3.90
C PHE A 125 10.15 4.28 3.55
N ALA A 126 11.35 3.68 3.59
CA ALA A 126 12.57 4.38 3.23
C ALA A 126 12.53 4.87 1.79
N VAL A 127 12.15 4.01 0.85
CA VAL A 127 12.04 4.38 -0.57
C VAL A 127 10.94 5.42 -0.80
N TRP A 128 9.81 5.32 -0.10
CA TRP A 128 8.75 6.32 -0.14
C TRP A 128 9.25 7.72 0.26
N GLN A 129 9.91 7.83 1.43
CA GLN A 129 10.43 9.11 1.91
C GLN A 129 11.51 9.67 0.99
N LEU A 130 12.43 8.83 0.49
CA LEU A 130 13.48 9.26 -0.42
C LEU A 130 12.91 9.72 -1.77
N ALA A 131 11.91 9.02 -2.32
CA ALA A 131 11.28 9.39 -3.58
C ALA A 131 10.50 10.71 -3.47
N LEU A 132 9.76 10.92 -2.37
CA LEU A 132 9.07 12.18 -2.12
C LEU A 132 10.06 13.33 -1.90
N PHE A 133 11.15 13.08 -1.17
CA PHE A 133 12.20 14.07 -0.97
C PHE A 133 12.80 14.49 -2.32
N ALA A 134 13.15 13.52 -3.16
CA ALA A 134 13.66 13.77 -4.50
C ALA A 134 12.65 14.55 -5.36
N ALA A 135 11.35 14.21 -5.29
CA ALA A 135 10.30 14.95 -5.97
C ALA A 135 10.25 16.41 -5.50
N GLY A 136 10.31 16.67 -4.20
CA GLY A 136 10.34 18.05 -3.66
C GLY A 136 11.56 18.86 -4.13
N GLN A 137 12.72 18.21 -4.31
CA GLN A 137 13.90 18.88 -4.89
C GLN A 137 13.69 19.22 -6.37
N VAL A 138 13.11 18.30 -7.15
CA VAL A 138 12.87 18.50 -8.59
C VAL A 138 11.79 19.54 -8.86
N ILE A 139 10.74 19.58 -8.03
CA ILE A 139 9.61 20.53 -8.16
C ILE A 139 10.02 21.94 -7.69
N GLY A 140 11.00 22.04 -6.78
CA GLY A 140 11.50 23.32 -6.26
C GLY A 140 10.88 23.76 -4.93
N THR A 141 10.09 22.90 -4.28
CA THR A 141 9.51 23.16 -2.95
C THR A 141 10.50 22.93 -1.79
N GLY A 142 11.65 22.29 -2.08
CA GLY A 142 12.71 22.07 -1.11
C GLY A 142 12.42 20.96 -0.09
N SER A 143 13.06 21.04 1.07
CA SER A 143 13.08 19.97 2.10
C SER A 143 12.23 20.25 3.33
N ALA A 144 11.47 21.35 3.37
CA ALA A 144 10.72 21.79 4.56
C ALA A 144 9.74 20.71 5.09
N GLY A 145 9.18 19.88 4.19
CA GLY A 145 8.32 18.75 4.53
C GLY A 145 9.03 17.48 5.03
N PHE A 146 10.35 17.50 5.22
CA PHE A 146 11.16 16.32 5.52
C PHE A 146 12.01 16.46 6.80
N SER A 147 11.53 17.24 7.77
CA SER A 147 12.15 17.25 9.10
C SER A 147 12.03 15.87 9.77
N ALA A 148 12.95 15.58 10.69
CA ALA A 148 12.93 14.30 11.43
C ALA A 148 11.59 14.05 12.14
N GLU A 149 10.95 15.12 12.63
CA GLU A 149 9.65 15.06 13.29
C GLU A 149 8.52 14.70 12.32
N ILE A 150 8.49 15.31 11.13
CA ILE A 150 7.50 14.96 10.10
C ILE A 150 7.72 13.52 9.65
N VAL A 151 8.97 13.11 9.39
CA VAL A 151 9.27 11.72 8.98
C VAL A 151 8.84 10.72 10.06
N ALA A 152 9.07 11.02 11.34
CA ALA A 152 8.65 10.15 12.45
C ALA A 152 7.11 10.06 12.54
N TRP A 153 6.40 11.17 12.33
CA TRP A 153 4.94 11.19 12.28
C TRP A 153 4.40 10.35 11.10
N VAL A 154 4.98 10.51 9.90
CA VAL A 154 4.60 9.70 8.72
C VAL A 154 4.88 8.22 8.96
N LEU A 155 5.98 7.89 9.65
CA LEU A 155 6.31 6.52 10.03
C LEU A 155 5.26 5.93 10.97
N GLN A 156 4.88 6.66 12.01
CA GLN A 156 3.84 6.24 12.97
C GLN A 156 2.50 6.01 12.28
N LEU A 157 2.07 6.93 11.41
CA LEU A 157 0.86 6.78 10.62
C LEU A 157 0.88 5.51 9.76
N ASN A 158 1.98 5.28 9.04
CA ASN A 158 2.11 4.10 8.21
C ASN A 158 2.16 2.81 9.05
N ALA A 159 2.78 2.83 10.23
CA ALA A 159 2.82 1.67 11.13
C ALA A 159 1.41 1.32 11.66
N VAL A 160 0.65 2.33 12.10
CA VAL A 160 -0.75 2.16 12.53
C VAL A 160 -1.62 1.67 11.39
N ALA A 161 -1.49 2.26 10.19
CA ALA A 161 -2.22 1.81 9.02
C ALA A 161 -1.88 0.37 8.62
N LEU A 162 -0.61 -0.04 8.72
CA LEU A 162 -0.18 -1.41 8.43
C LEU A 162 -0.83 -2.40 9.40
N ALA A 163 -0.82 -2.08 10.70
CA ALA A 163 -1.51 -2.89 11.71
C ALA A 163 -3.03 -2.94 11.43
N GLY A 164 -3.62 -1.80 11.07
CA GLY A 164 -5.00 -1.67 10.63
C GLY A 164 -5.30 -2.61 9.46
N PHE A 165 -4.57 -2.51 8.35
CA PHE A 165 -4.73 -3.37 7.17
C PHE A 165 -4.55 -4.85 7.50
N ALA A 166 -3.58 -5.21 8.34
CA ALA A 166 -3.36 -6.60 8.74
C ALA A 166 -4.54 -7.15 9.55
N GLY A 167 -5.04 -6.39 10.54
CA GLY A 167 -6.20 -6.78 11.35
C GLY A 167 -7.48 -6.86 10.52
N LEU A 168 -7.74 -5.83 9.72
CA LEU A 168 -8.84 -5.75 8.77
C LEU A 168 -8.82 -6.92 7.76
N TRP A 169 -7.66 -7.27 7.22
CA TRP A 169 -7.51 -8.41 6.32
C TRP A 169 -7.79 -9.74 7.03
N ALA A 170 -7.31 -9.90 8.26
CA ALA A 170 -7.59 -11.09 9.07
C ALA A 170 -9.10 -11.25 9.31
N LEU A 171 -9.80 -10.18 9.69
CA LEU A 171 -11.25 -10.18 9.87
C LEU A 171 -12.01 -10.53 8.59
N ALA A 172 -11.64 -9.91 7.45
CA ALA A 172 -12.26 -10.21 6.16
C ALA A 172 -12.04 -11.67 5.74
N ARG A 173 -10.90 -12.27 6.08
CA ARG A 173 -10.63 -13.71 5.89
C ARG A 173 -11.51 -14.57 6.78
N HIS A 174 -11.66 -14.22 8.07
CA HIS A 174 -12.53 -14.94 8.99
C HIS A 174 -13.99 -14.90 8.57
N ALA A 175 -14.44 -13.77 8.01
CA ALA A 175 -15.79 -13.62 7.46
C ALA A 175 -15.98 -14.27 6.07
N GLY A 176 -14.94 -14.89 5.49
CA GLY A 176 -15.01 -15.56 4.18
C GLY A 176 -15.01 -14.62 2.97
N LEU A 177 -14.97 -13.30 3.18
CA LEU A 177 -15.06 -12.27 2.13
C LEU A 177 -13.85 -12.26 1.19
N VAL A 178 -12.68 -12.63 1.69
CA VAL A 178 -11.44 -12.75 0.90
C VAL A 178 -10.88 -14.18 0.97
N GLY A 179 -10.28 -14.64 -0.13
CA GLY A 179 -9.67 -15.97 -0.21
C GLY A 179 -8.43 -16.10 0.69
N ALA A 180 -8.02 -17.34 1.01
CA ALA A 180 -6.69 -17.55 1.56
C ALA A 180 -5.67 -16.97 0.56
N ALA A 181 -4.74 -16.14 1.05
CA ALA A 181 -3.61 -15.71 0.23
C ALA A 181 -2.96 -17.00 -0.30
N ALA A 182 -2.92 -17.17 -1.62
CA ALA A 182 -2.21 -18.29 -2.22
C ALA A 182 -0.81 -18.30 -1.60
N PRO A 183 -0.31 -19.45 -1.09
CA PRO A 183 1.02 -19.50 -0.53
C PRO A 183 1.99 -18.98 -1.58
N LYS A 184 2.52 -17.78 -1.36
CA LYS A 184 3.67 -17.32 -2.12
C LYS A 184 4.78 -18.24 -1.68
N ALA A 185 5.29 -19.07 -2.60
CA ALA A 185 6.64 -19.58 -2.50
C ALA A 185 7.52 -18.35 -2.37
N VAL A 186 7.87 -18.02 -1.13
CA VAL A 186 8.85 -17.00 -0.85
C VAL A 186 10.22 -17.61 -1.08
#